data_AF-A0A3B9ZQC6-F1
#
_entry.id   AF-A0A3B9ZQC6-F1
#
_cell.length_a   1.000
_cell.length_b   1.000
_cell.length_c   1.000
_cell.angle_alpha   90.00
_cell.angle_beta   90.00
_cell.angle_gamma   90.00
#
_symmetry.space_group_name_H-M   'P 1'
#
loop_
_entity.id
_entity.type
_entity.pdbx_description
1 polymer ?
#
loop_
_entity_poly.entity_id
_entity_poly.type
_entity_poly.pdbx_seq_one_letter_code
_entity_poly.pdbx_strand_id
1 'polypeptide(L)'
;MKRLFARQTLLILLLSLMCFIQLAVAQTETPVDAAEAEDGVLTGITISKSVAGYSGSGYITGLDQGTDKVTVTLTVPVKDFYKLVIRYNSTSGDKTQYLIVNNGGSSSVVFLKTTTWSDIEAGKYLLNAGKNTITIQSSWGWMDIDKFSLYTASKNVYNITPDLVNPNANSDAKLLYGFLLSKFNSKIISGQTNSYYPEVKTIAGQSPMIRGWDFQHYTQGYAYLWKNGAHTFGWEDDGSVKQAIDWYKSTAGKGIVTFQWHWHSPSGGTAGTNTFYTDKTTFDVTKAVQSGTIENGLIIRDIDSIASQLKRFQTAGVPILWRPLHEAGGAWFWWGAKGPKACKDLFYIMYDRLTNYHHLNNLIWVWSTPETDWYPGNDFIDIVGHDSYPGAYNYDMQKNSFDRIYSLSQGKKLIAMTENGPIPNPDDCLALDAPWAYFMSWGDLVAAQNSSQHIKDVFNNPKVLTLENPTAVNEIKKNKLSLYQLFPNPAKEKVSVTGAVFDRLEVLNMKGRIVFSTTAPVCSIQTAHLSNGVYVVKFYQNHTAYEQKLIVCN
;
A
#
# COMPACT_ATOMS: atom_id res chain seq x y z
N MET A 1 26.89 13.33 -36.74
CA MET A 1 28.07 12.68 -37.39
C MET A 1 27.58 11.47 -38.20
N LYS A 2 28.25 11.14 -39.31
CA LYS A 2 27.82 10.09 -40.26
C LYS A 2 28.57 8.77 -40.02
N ARG A 3 27.85 7.65 -40.17
CA ARG A 3 28.30 6.29 -40.58
C ARG A 3 29.32 5.54 -39.70
N LEU A 4 28.94 4.32 -39.30
CA LEU A 4 29.66 3.03 -39.24
C LEU A 4 28.71 2.11 -38.41
N PHE A 5 28.30 0.89 -38.77
CA PHE A 5 28.50 0.01 -39.92
C PHE A 5 27.14 -0.64 -40.33
N ALA A 6 27.09 -1.37 -41.45
CA ALA A 6 25.88 -2.07 -41.92
C ALA A 6 26.19 -3.48 -42.47
N ARG A 7 25.14 -4.34 -42.50
CA ARG A 7 25.11 -5.77 -42.93
C ARG A 7 25.65 -6.74 -41.87
N GLN A 8 25.07 -7.92 -41.63
CA GLN A 8 24.14 -8.74 -42.45
C GLN A 8 22.86 -9.09 -41.65
N THR A 9 21.64 -8.90 -42.17
CA THR A 9 20.83 -9.71 -43.12
C THR A 9 20.13 -10.95 -42.53
N LEU A 10 18.80 -10.94 -42.57
CA LEU A 10 17.84 -12.08 -42.51
C LEU A 10 17.72 -12.95 -41.25
N LEU A 11 16.71 -12.65 -40.43
CA LEU A 11 15.67 -13.64 -40.10
C LEU A 11 14.33 -12.93 -39.85
N ILE A 12 13.32 -13.23 -40.67
CA ILE A 12 11.95 -12.71 -40.57
C ILE A 12 11.04 -13.86 -40.17
N LEU A 13 10.03 -13.56 -39.34
CA LEU A 13 8.94 -14.44 -38.87
C LEU A 13 9.37 -15.68 -38.05
N LEU A 14 9.31 -15.53 -36.73
CA LEU A 14 8.89 -16.59 -35.79
C LEU A 14 8.44 -15.95 -34.45
N LEU A 15 7.46 -15.04 -34.53
CA LEU A 15 6.61 -14.67 -33.40
C LEU A 15 5.26 -15.40 -33.52
N SER A 16 4.61 -15.60 -32.38
CA SER A 16 3.33 -16.32 -32.18
C SER A 16 3.31 -17.81 -32.57
N LEU A 17 3.95 -18.67 -31.76
CA LEU A 17 3.24 -19.77 -31.07
C LEU A 17 4.09 -20.39 -29.94
N MET A 18 4.34 -19.66 -28.84
CA MET A 18 4.68 -20.32 -27.57
C MET A 18 3.40 -20.92 -26.97
N CYS A 19 3.02 -22.08 -27.50
CA CYS A 19 2.01 -22.92 -26.90
C CYS A 19 2.55 -23.36 -25.53
N PHE A 20 1.90 -22.92 -24.45
CA PHE A 20 2.14 -23.48 -23.13
C PHE A 20 1.66 -24.93 -23.12
N ILE A 21 2.55 -25.86 -23.48
CA ILE A 21 2.39 -27.26 -23.12
C ILE A 21 2.66 -27.34 -21.61
N GLN A 22 1.63 -27.03 -20.85
CA GLN A 22 1.54 -27.33 -19.43
C GLN A 22 1.45 -28.85 -19.32
N LEU A 23 2.61 -29.51 -19.28
CA LEU A 23 2.71 -30.90 -18.85
C LEU A 23 2.18 -30.95 -17.42
N ALA A 24 0.92 -31.35 -17.29
CA ALA A 24 0.26 -31.53 -16.02
C ALA A 24 0.95 -32.66 -15.26
N VAL A 25 1.89 -32.30 -14.40
CA VAL A 25 2.28 -33.15 -13.28
C VAL A 25 1.07 -33.21 -12.37
N ALA A 26 0.21 -34.21 -12.61
CA ALA A 26 -0.97 -34.49 -11.81
C ALA A 26 -0.51 -35.02 -10.43
N GLN A 27 -0.05 -34.10 -9.58
CA GLN A 27 0.07 -34.34 -8.16
C GLN A 27 -1.35 -34.53 -7.64
N THR A 28 -1.73 -35.78 -7.38
CA THR A 28 -3.08 -36.14 -6.93
C THR A 28 -3.27 -35.68 -5.49
N GLU A 29 -3.55 -34.40 -5.31
CA GLU A 29 -4.10 -33.87 -4.08
C GLU A 29 -5.34 -34.70 -3.71
N THR A 30 -5.46 -35.08 -2.44
CA THR A 30 -6.69 -35.73 -1.94
C THR A 30 -7.65 -34.63 -1.51
N PRO A 31 -8.93 -34.66 -1.91
CA PRO A 31 -9.90 -33.66 -1.45
C PRO A 31 -10.09 -33.75 0.06
N VAL A 32 -10.32 -32.59 0.68
CA VAL A 32 -10.69 -32.44 2.10
C VAL A 32 -12.06 -33.05 2.34
N ASP A 33 -12.99 -32.81 1.41
CA ASP A 33 -14.29 -33.44 1.33
C ASP A 33 -14.81 -33.37 -0.12
N ALA A 34 -15.73 -34.27 -0.48
CA ALA A 34 -16.33 -34.30 -1.81
C ALA A 34 -17.77 -34.85 -1.75
N ALA A 35 -18.63 -34.35 -2.63
CA ALA A 35 -20.02 -34.73 -2.74
C ALA A 35 -20.39 -34.96 -4.21
N GLU A 36 -21.02 -36.10 -4.50
CA GLU A 36 -21.62 -36.36 -5.81
C GLU A 36 -22.85 -35.45 -5.97
N ALA A 37 -23.10 -34.94 -7.18
CA ALA A 37 -24.11 -33.93 -7.41
C ALA A 37 -25.53 -34.48 -7.25
N GLU A 38 -25.74 -35.75 -7.57
CA GLU A 38 -27.05 -36.42 -7.49
C GLU A 38 -27.50 -36.75 -6.06
N ASP A 39 -26.58 -36.78 -5.09
CA ASP A 39 -26.87 -36.91 -3.66
C ASP A 39 -27.23 -35.55 -3.01
N GLY A 40 -27.16 -34.45 -3.78
CA GLY A 40 -27.49 -33.10 -3.34
C GLY A 40 -28.99 -32.81 -3.26
N VAL A 41 -29.34 -31.63 -2.73
CA VAL A 41 -30.71 -31.12 -2.78
C VAL A 41 -30.96 -30.55 -4.18
N LEU A 42 -31.81 -31.23 -4.94
CA LEU A 42 -32.15 -30.92 -6.32
C LEU A 42 -33.39 -30.01 -6.40
N THR A 43 -33.39 -29.05 -7.32
CA THR A 43 -34.56 -28.20 -7.65
C THR A 43 -34.60 -28.01 -9.16
N GLY A 44 -35.71 -28.40 -9.81
CA GLY A 44 -35.91 -28.28 -11.26
C GLY A 44 -35.14 -29.28 -12.14
N ILE A 45 -34.02 -29.80 -11.64
CA ILE A 45 -33.08 -30.71 -12.34
C ILE A 45 -33.39 -32.19 -12.11
N THR A 46 -32.79 -33.05 -12.94
CA THR A 46 -32.94 -34.52 -12.89
C THR A 46 -31.60 -35.24 -12.87
N ILE A 47 -31.60 -36.51 -12.44
CA ILE A 47 -30.42 -37.38 -12.43
C ILE A 47 -30.39 -38.19 -13.72
N SER A 48 -29.26 -38.17 -14.43
CA SER A 48 -29.02 -38.95 -15.65
C SER A 48 -27.85 -39.93 -15.48
N LYS A 49 -27.76 -40.88 -16.42
CA LYS A 49 -26.68 -41.86 -16.58
C LYS A 49 -26.27 -42.05 -18.04
N SER A 50 -26.74 -41.19 -18.96
CA SER A 50 -26.60 -41.39 -20.40
C SER A 50 -25.20 -41.07 -20.94
N VAL A 51 -24.47 -40.13 -20.33
CA VAL A 51 -23.06 -39.85 -20.63
C VAL A 51 -22.17 -40.67 -19.71
N ALA A 52 -21.41 -41.63 -20.25
CA ALA A 52 -20.51 -42.48 -19.46
C ALA A 52 -19.33 -41.69 -18.84
N GLY A 53 -18.76 -42.21 -17.75
CA GLY A 53 -17.57 -41.63 -17.09
C GLY A 53 -17.84 -40.66 -15.93
N TYR A 54 -19.08 -40.62 -15.45
CA TYR A 54 -19.47 -39.96 -14.20
C TYR A 54 -18.95 -40.71 -12.96
N SER A 55 -18.93 -40.06 -11.80
CA SER A 55 -18.66 -40.64 -10.47
C SER A 55 -19.95 -40.96 -9.70
N GLY A 56 -19.85 -41.72 -8.60
CA GLY A 56 -21.03 -42.07 -7.82
C GLY A 56 -22.02 -42.97 -8.58
N SER A 57 -23.28 -42.55 -8.62
CA SER A 57 -24.40 -43.31 -9.15
C SER A 57 -25.00 -42.71 -10.43
N GLY A 58 -24.73 -41.44 -10.75
CA GLY A 58 -25.22 -40.72 -11.93
C GLY A 58 -24.56 -39.34 -12.03
N TYR A 59 -25.30 -38.37 -12.55
CA TYR A 59 -24.94 -36.95 -12.56
C TYR A 59 -26.21 -36.11 -12.72
N ILE A 60 -26.17 -34.80 -12.42
CA ILE A 60 -27.34 -33.92 -12.60
C ILE A 60 -27.33 -33.24 -13.98
N THR A 61 -28.53 -33.07 -14.54
CA THR A 61 -28.77 -32.43 -15.84
C THR A 61 -30.13 -31.71 -15.85
N GLY A 62 -30.41 -30.93 -16.90
CA GLY A 62 -31.63 -30.14 -17.03
C GLY A 62 -31.62 -28.83 -16.24
N LEU A 63 -30.46 -28.15 -16.15
CA LEU A 63 -30.34 -26.78 -15.67
C LEU A 63 -30.92 -25.82 -16.73
N ASP A 64 -32.24 -25.79 -16.91
CA ASP A 64 -32.86 -25.18 -18.09
C ASP A 64 -33.62 -23.87 -17.77
N GLN A 65 -34.10 -23.73 -16.53
CA GLN A 65 -34.78 -22.55 -15.99
C GLN A 65 -33.91 -21.85 -14.93
N GLY A 66 -34.04 -20.53 -14.79
CA GLY A 66 -33.23 -19.74 -13.84
C GLY A 66 -33.45 -20.06 -12.35
N THR A 67 -34.45 -20.87 -12.00
CA THR A 67 -34.69 -21.41 -10.65
C THR A 67 -33.94 -22.71 -10.36
N ASP A 68 -33.43 -23.36 -11.40
CA ASP A 68 -32.94 -24.73 -11.33
C ASP A 68 -31.56 -24.75 -10.67
N LYS A 69 -31.37 -25.67 -9.73
CA LYS A 69 -30.16 -25.71 -8.90
C LYS A 69 -29.91 -27.06 -8.25
N VAL A 70 -28.63 -27.35 -8.03
CA VAL A 70 -28.13 -28.39 -7.13
C VAL A 70 -27.50 -27.71 -5.92
N THR A 71 -27.77 -28.20 -4.71
CA THR A 71 -27.09 -27.78 -3.48
C THR A 71 -26.48 -28.99 -2.78
N VAL A 72 -25.16 -29.06 -2.71
CA VAL A 72 -24.44 -30.07 -1.93
C VAL A 72 -24.05 -29.52 -0.56
N THR A 73 -23.87 -30.41 0.41
CA THR A 73 -23.30 -30.08 1.73
C THR A 73 -21.92 -30.69 1.83
N LEU A 74 -20.91 -29.87 2.14
CA LEU A 74 -19.52 -30.26 2.28
C LEU A 74 -19.00 -29.83 3.66
N THR A 75 -18.14 -30.64 4.26
CA THR A 75 -17.66 -30.50 5.63
C THR A 75 -16.17 -30.19 5.65
N VAL A 76 -15.75 -29.14 6.35
CA VAL A 76 -14.32 -28.80 6.50
C VAL A 76 -13.90 -28.75 7.97
N PRO A 77 -12.66 -29.12 8.31
CA PRO A 77 -12.23 -29.24 9.70
C PRO A 77 -12.03 -27.89 10.40
N VAL A 78 -11.68 -26.84 9.65
CA VAL A 78 -11.37 -25.50 10.16
C VAL A 78 -11.92 -24.42 9.25
N LYS A 79 -12.17 -23.22 9.79
CA LYS A 79 -12.46 -22.02 9.00
C LYS A 79 -11.20 -21.62 8.23
N ASP A 80 -11.20 -21.79 6.92
CA ASP A 80 -10.13 -21.34 6.01
C ASP A 80 -10.70 -21.18 4.58
N PHE A 81 -9.88 -20.69 3.65
CA PHE A 81 -10.18 -20.75 2.22
C PHE A 81 -9.95 -22.16 1.66
N TYR A 82 -10.93 -22.66 0.92
CA TYR A 82 -10.84 -23.93 0.20
C TYR A 82 -11.00 -23.69 -1.30
N LYS A 83 -10.15 -24.35 -2.10
CA LYS A 83 -10.26 -24.42 -3.56
C LYS A 83 -11.41 -25.36 -3.89
N LEU A 84 -12.45 -24.86 -4.54
CA LEU A 84 -13.53 -25.69 -5.05
C LEU A 84 -13.19 -26.16 -6.46
N VAL A 85 -13.31 -27.47 -6.67
CA VAL A 85 -13.27 -28.09 -8.00
C VAL A 85 -14.65 -28.68 -8.30
N ILE A 86 -15.15 -28.42 -9.50
CA ILE A 86 -16.42 -28.97 -9.99
C ILE A 86 -16.13 -29.82 -11.21
N ARG A 87 -16.63 -31.05 -11.21
CA ARG A 87 -16.59 -31.96 -12.35
C ARG A 87 -17.87 -31.83 -13.15
N TYR A 88 -17.73 -31.56 -14.45
CA TYR A 88 -18.84 -31.11 -15.31
C TYR A 88 -18.66 -31.57 -16.76
N ASN A 89 -19.72 -31.45 -17.54
CA ASN A 89 -19.70 -31.66 -18.98
C ASN A 89 -20.58 -30.58 -19.67
N SER A 90 -20.00 -29.83 -20.61
CA SER A 90 -20.67 -28.72 -21.31
C SER A 90 -20.45 -28.81 -22.82
N THR A 91 -21.22 -29.70 -23.47
CA THR A 91 -21.11 -29.98 -24.90
C THR A 91 -21.63 -28.83 -25.79
N SER A 92 -22.61 -28.07 -25.29
CA SER A 92 -23.32 -27.00 -26.01
C SER A 92 -22.57 -25.65 -26.04
N GLY A 93 -21.24 -25.65 -25.89
CA GLY A 93 -20.42 -24.44 -25.77
C GLY A 93 -20.25 -23.97 -24.33
N ASP A 94 -19.50 -22.88 -24.13
CA ASP A 94 -19.25 -22.27 -22.82
C ASP A 94 -20.57 -21.88 -22.11
N LYS A 95 -20.61 -21.99 -20.78
CA LYS A 95 -21.75 -21.64 -19.93
C LYS A 95 -21.30 -20.89 -18.69
N THR A 96 -22.02 -19.82 -18.34
CA THR A 96 -21.90 -19.18 -17.03
C THR A 96 -22.97 -19.74 -16.11
N GLN A 97 -22.65 -20.10 -14.87
CA GLN A 97 -23.63 -20.40 -13.82
C GLN A 97 -23.40 -19.54 -12.59
N TYR A 98 -24.41 -19.44 -11.72
CA TYR A 98 -24.28 -18.80 -10.41
C TYR A 98 -23.83 -19.82 -9.36
N LEU A 99 -22.76 -19.51 -8.64
CA LEU A 99 -22.29 -20.24 -7.48
C LEU A 99 -22.62 -19.45 -6.21
N ILE A 100 -23.31 -20.08 -5.28
CA ILE A 100 -23.68 -19.52 -3.97
C ILE A 100 -23.07 -20.39 -2.86
N VAL A 101 -22.45 -19.76 -1.86
CA VAL A 101 -21.88 -20.42 -0.68
C VAL A 101 -22.66 -20.01 0.56
N ASN A 102 -23.10 -20.97 1.39
CA ASN A 102 -23.76 -20.73 2.68
C ASN A 102 -24.96 -19.75 2.60
N ASN A 103 -25.73 -19.78 1.50
CA ASN A 103 -26.82 -18.85 1.20
C ASN A 103 -26.43 -17.36 1.12
N GLY A 104 -25.15 -17.07 0.87
CA GLY A 104 -24.64 -15.72 0.63
C GLY A 104 -24.97 -15.18 -0.77
N GLY A 105 -24.24 -14.14 -1.19
CA GLY A 105 -24.33 -13.62 -2.56
C GLY A 105 -23.85 -14.64 -3.60
N SER A 106 -24.37 -14.54 -4.83
CA SER A 106 -23.90 -15.34 -5.95
C SER A 106 -22.62 -14.77 -6.57
N SER A 107 -21.77 -15.67 -7.06
CA SER A 107 -20.63 -15.39 -7.93
C SER A 107 -20.81 -16.10 -9.27
N SER A 108 -20.25 -15.57 -10.35
CA SER A 108 -20.34 -16.20 -11.67
C SER A 108 -19.16 -17.12 -11.91
N VAL A 109 -19.42 -18.37 -12.30
CA VAL A 109 -18.40 -19.34 -12.73
C VAL A 109 -18.59 -19.65 -14.21
N VAL A 110 -17.52 -19.53 -15.00
CA VAL A 110 -17.52 -19.81 -16.44
C VAL A 110 -16.98 -21.20 -16.69
N PHE A 111 -17.87 -22.11 -17.10
CA PHE A 111 -17.57 -23.47 -17.53
C PHE A 111 -17.30 -23.45 -19.04
N LEU A 112 -16.09 -23.83 -19.44
CA LEU A 112 -15.69 -23.87 -20.84
C LEU A 112 -16.35 -25.04 -21.58
N LYS A 113 -16.44 -24.97 -22.90
CA LYS A 113 -16.92 -26.10 -23.71
C LYS A 113 -16.04 -27.34 -23.48
N THR A 114 -16.67 -28.48 -23.22
CA THR A 114 -15.99 -29.78 -23.15
C THR A 114 -16.56 -30.76 -24.18
N THR A 115 -15.84 -31.85 -24.44
CA THR A 115 -16.30 -33.01 -25.21
C THR A 115 -16.46 -34.28 -24.37
N THR A 116 -15.97 -34.23 -23.13
CA THR A 116 -16.04 -35.27 -22.10
C THR A 116 -16.21 -34.59 -20.74
N TRP A 117 -16.37 -35.38 -19.67
CA TRP A 117 -16.17 -34.90 -18.31
C TRP A 117 -14.83 -34.20 -18.15
N SER A 118 -14.85 -33.03 -17.52
CA SER A 118 -13.67 -32.25 -17.13
C SER A 118 -13.88 -31.69 -15.73
N ASP A 119 -12.78 -31.42 -15.06
CA ASP A 119 -12.78 -30.69 -13.80
C ASP A 119 -12.49 -29.20 -14.09
N ILE A 120 -13.03 -28.28 -13.27
CA ILE A 120 -12.68 -26.85 -13.28
C ILE A 120 -12.41 -26.37 -11.85
N GLU A 121 -11.37 -25.56 -11.66
CA GLU A 121 -11.20 -24.77 -10.44
C GLU A 121 -12.24 -23.64 -10.44
N ALA A 122 -13.32 -23.83 -9.69
CA ALA A 122 -14.46 -22.92 -9.61
C ALA A 122 -14.22 -21.74 -8.65
N GLY A 123 -12.98 -21.53 -8.20
CA GLY A 123 -12.57 -20.46 -7.29
C GLY A 123 -12.19 -20.94 -5.88
N LYS A 124 -11.86 -19.98 -5.01
CA LYS A 124 -11.52 -20.19 -3.61
C LYS A 124 -12.55 -19.50 -2.72
N TYR A 125 -13.09 -20.21 -1.74
CA TYR A 125 -14.17 -19.73 -0.89
C TYR A 125 -13.83 -19.91 0.59
N LEU A 126 -14.12 -18.89 1.40
CA LEU A 126 -14.04 -18.98 2.86
C LEU A 126 -15.18 -19.84 3.37
N LEU A 127 -14.84 -20.99 3.96
CA LEU A 127 -15.80 -21.92 4.55
C LEU A 127 -15.66 -21.90 6.08
N ASN A 128 -16.75 -22.16 6.79
CA ASN A 128 -16.76 -22.29 8.24
C ASN A 128 -16.38 -23.71 8.66
N ALA A 129 -15.81 -23.89 9.85
CA ALA A 129 -15.60 -25.23 10.39
C ALA A 129 -16.94 -25.99 10.52
N GLY A 130 -16.97 -27.26 10.12
CA GLY A 130 -18.18 -28.06 10.00
C GLY A 130 -18.82 -27.97 8.61
N LYS A 131 -20.15 -28.08 8.56
CA LYS A 131 -20.94 -28.18 7.32
C LYS A 131 -21.12 -26.81 6.66
N ASN A 132 -20.95 -26.77 5.35
CA ASN A 132 -21.18 -25.63 4.47
C ASN A 132 -22.03 -26.08 3.27
N THR A 133 -22.87 -25.18 2.74
CA THR A 133 -23.62 -25.44 1.51
C THR A 133 -22.95 -24.79 0.31
N ILE A 134 -22.83 -25.55 -0.79
CA ILE A 134 -22.40 -25.06 -2.09
C ILE A 134 -23.53 -25.31 -3.08
N THR A 135 -24.04 -24.25 -3.69
CA THR A 135 -25.12 -24.31 -4.68
C THR A 135 -24.59 -23.86 -6.04
N ILE A 136 -24.90 -24.64 -7.08
CA ILE A 136 -24.88 -24.14 -8.46
C ILE A 136 -26.32 -23.94 -8.90
N GLN A 137 -26.63 -22.71 -9.31
CA GLN A 137 -27.92 -22.30 -9.85
C GLN A 137 -27.76 -21.86 -11.31
N SER A 138 -28.72 -22.24 -12.14
CA SER A 138 -28.73 -21.93 -13.57
C SER A 138 -28.67 -20.43 -13.83
N SER A 139 -27.78 -20.03 -14.74
CA SER A 139 -27.73 -18.69 -15.35
C SER A 139 -27.80 -18.81 -16.87
N TRP A 140 -26.79 -19.43 -17.50
CA TRP A 140 -26.84 -19.81 -18.92
C TRP A 140 -27.31 -21.25 -19.11
N GLY A 141 -27.39 -22.05 -18.05
CA GLY A 141 -27.99 -23.38 -18.06
C GLY A 141 -27.27 -24.43 -18.90
N TRP A 142 -27.99 -25.44 -19.37
CA TRP A 142 -27.60 -26.37 -20.45
C TRP A 142 -26.20 -27.00 -20.30
N MET A 143 -25.91 -27.55 -19.12
CA MET A 143 -24.71 -28.33 -18.81
C MET A 143 -25.00 -29.40 -17.77
N ASP A 144 -24.14 -30.42 -17.71
CA ASP A 144 -24.19 -31.51 -16.72
C ASP A 144 -23.18 -31.26 -15.59
N ILE A 145 -23.52 -31.66 -14.35
CA ILE A 145 -22.61 -31.61 -13.19
C ILE A 145 -22.58 -32.99 -12.51
N ASP A 146 -21.37 -33.49 -12.27
CA ASP A 146 -21.07 -34.82 -11.73
C ASP A 146 -20.71 -34.72 -10.24
N LYS A 147 -19.71 -33.90 -9.90
CA LYS A 147 -19.11 -33.92 -8.55
C LYS A 147 -18.61 -32.55 -8.10
N PHE A 148 -18.68 -32.31 -6.80
CA PHE A 148 -18.04 -31.21 -6.09
C PHE A 148 -16.90 -31.75 -5.23
N SER A 149 -15.74 -31.11 -5.23
CA SER A 149 -14.59 -31.50 -4.41
C SER A 149 -13.90 -30.27 -3.83
N LEU A 150 -13.65 -30.27 -2.52
CA LEU A 150 -12.91 -29.22 -1.83
C LEU A 150 -11.46 -29.66 -1.63
N TYR A 151 -10.53 -28.75 -1.88
CA TYR A 151 -9.12 -28.91 -1.60
C TYR A 151 -8.64 -27.76 -0.70
N THR A 152 -7.61 -27.98 0.10
CA THR A 152 -6.95 -26.90 0.84
C THR A 152 -6.46 -25.82 -0.14
N ALA A 153 -6.74 -24.55 0.11
CA ALA A 153 -6.10 -23.49 -0.67
C ALA A 153 -4.65 -23.29 -0.21
N SER A 154 -3.70 -23.29 -1.15
CA SER A 154 -2.34 -22.82 -0.87
C SER A 154 -2.36 -21.34 -0.49
N LYS A 155 -1.71 -21.01 0.64
CA LYS A 155 -1.46 -19.64 1.09
C LYS A 155 -0.40 -18.98 0.20
N ASN A 156 -0.44 -17.66 0.13
CA ASN A 156 0.54 -16.84 -0.59
C ASN A 156 1.96 -17.04 -0.02
N VAL A 157 2.96 -16.94 -0.89
CA VAL A 157 4.39 -17.07 -0.52
C VAL A 157 5.08 -15.72 -0.71
N TYR A 158 5.46 -15.10 0.39
CA TYR A 158 6.05 -13.77 0.42
C TYR A 158 7.58 -13.86 0.38
N ASN A 159 8.18 -13.40 -0.72
CA ASN A 159 9.63 -13.29 -0.89
C ASN A 159 9.99 -11.80 -1.02
N ILE A 160 9.71 -11.05 0.04
CA ILE A 160 9.75 -9.58 0.02
C ILE A 160 11.19 -9.09 -0.11
N THR A 161 11.42 -8.13 -1.01
CA THR A 161 12.73 -7.51 -1.17
C THR A 161 13.16 -6.82 0.14
N PRO A 162 14.31 -7.18 0.73
CA PRO A 162 14.75 -6.65 2.01
C PRO A 162 15.26 -5.19 1.92
N ASP A 163 15.73 -4.80 0.73
CA ASP A 163 16.21 -3.46 0.43
C ASP A 163 15.10 -2.56 -0.15
N LEU A 164 15.21 -1.27 0.18
CA LEU A 164 14.40 -0.20 -0.42
C LEU A 164 14.82 0.05 -1.88
N VAL A 165 13.87 0.42 -2.73
CA VAL A 165 14.09 0.69 -4.18
C VAL A 165 15.07 1.84 -4.45
N ASN A 166 15.21 2.77 -3.51
CA ASN A 166 16.29 3.76 -3.54
C ASN A 166 17.57 3.14 -2.93
N PRO A 167 18.62 2.82 -3.72
CA PRO A 167 19.85 2.23 -3.18
C PRO A 167 20.56 3.18 -2.19
N ASN A 168 20.39 4.49 -2.37
CA ASN A 168 20.94 5.53 -1.51
C ASN A 168 20.08 5.81 -0.26
N ALA A 169 19.01 5.04 -0.01
CA ALA A 169 18.14 5.22 1.15
C ALA A 169 18.95 5.25 2.46
N ASN A 170 18.59 6.20 3.32
CA ASN A 170 19.34 6.55 4.52
C ASN A 170 19.04 5.58 5.68
N SER A 171 19.76 5.74 6.80
CA SER A 171 19.61 4.84 7.95
C SER A 171 18.22 4.83 8.54
N ASP A 172 17.50 5.95 8.54
CA ASP A 172 16.20 6.06 9.18
C ASP A 172 15.10 5.41 8.33
N ALA A 173 15.16 5.55 7.00
CA ALA A 173 14.27 4.85 6.09
C ALA A 173 14.51 3.33 6.14
N LYS A 174 15.78 2.89 6.10
CA LYS A 174 16.14 1.47 6.22
C LYS A 174 15.72 0.85 7.56
N LEU A 175 15.82 1.60 8.67
CA LEU A 175 15.32 1.16 9.98
C LEU A 175 13.79 1.01 10.00
N LEU A 176 13.05 1.98 9.45
CA LEU A 176 11.60 1.90 9.36
C LEU A 176 11.16 0.70 8.49
N TYR A 177 11.74 0.54 7.30
CA TYR A 177 11.42 -0.57 6.41
C TYR A 177 11.75 -1.93 7.04
N GLY A 178 12.92 -2.07 7.65
CA GLY A 178 13.31 -3.27 8.40
C GLY A 178 12.35 -3.61 9.54
N PHE A 179 11.81 -2.60 10.24
CA PHE A 179 10.73 -2.83 11.20
C PHE A 179 9.47 -3.36 10.51
N LEU A 180 8.98 -2.74 9.45
CA LEU A 180 7.78 -3.20 8.73
C LEU A 180 7.92 -4.67 8.28
N LEU A 181 9.07 -5.02 7.67
CA LEU A 181 9.42 -6.39 7.31
C LEU A 181 9.39 -7.35 8.51
N SER A 182 9.93 -6.93 9.67
CA SER A 182 9.94 -7.76 10.90
C SER A 182 8.57 -8.00 11.53
N LYS A 183 7.54 -7.28 11.10
CA LYS A 183 6.15 -7.35 11.61
C LYS A 183 5.18 -7.97 10.63
N PHE A 184 5.45 -7.87 9.34
CA PHE A 184 4.67 -8.50 8.29
C PHE A 184 4.40 -9.98 8.59
N ASN A 185 3.20 -10.45 8.23
CA ASN A 185 2.71 -11.82 8.48
C ASN A 185 2.67 -12.27 9.97
N SER A 186 2.84 -11.36 10.94
CA SER A 186 2.74 -11.69 12.38
C SER A 186 2.04 -10.64 13.23
N LYS A 187 2.07 -9.37 12.79
CA LYS A 187 1.42 -8.21 13.41
C LYS A 187 0.86 -7.28 12.33
N ILE A 188 -0.15 -6.49 12.69
CA ILE A 188 -0.69 -5.40 11.89
C ILE A 188 -0.41 -4.09 12.62
N ILE A 189 0.13 -3.08 11.95
CA ILE A 189 0.39 -1.78 12.57
C ILE A 189 -0.86 -0.90 12.46
N SER A 190 -1.30 -0.32 13.58
CA SER A 190 -2.47 0.59 13.59
C SER A 190 -2.11 1.96 13.02
N GLY A 191 -3.05 2.54 12.27
CA GLY A 191 -2.88 3.86 11.68
C GLY A 191 -4.18 4.67 11.61
N GLN A 192 -4.02 5.99 11.55
CA GLN A 192 -5.11 6.97 11.53
C GLN A 192 -4.61 8.25 10.86
N THR A 193 -5.44 8.91 10.05
CA THR A 193 -5.12 10.25 9.54
C THR A 193 -5.01 11.28 10.66
N ASN A 194 -4.37 12.43 10.41
CA ASN A 194 -4.19 13.48 11.41
C ASN A 194 -5.53 14.04 11.91
N SER A 195 -6.50 14.17 11.01
CA SER A 195 -7.92 14.34 11.34
C SER A 195 -8.41 13.15 12.17
N TYR A 196 -9.01 13.44 13.33
CA TYR A 196 -9.55 12.47 14.28
C TYR A 196 -8.50 11.61 15.06
N TYR A 197 -7.19 11.89 14.92
CA TYR A 197 -6.16 11.11 15.62
C TYR A 197 -6.26 11.13 17.17
N PRO A 198 -6.45 12.29 17.84
CA PRO A 198 -6.59 12.33 19.30
C PRO A 198 -7.78 11.51 19.83
N GLU A 199 -8.91 11.54 19.11
CA GLU A 199 -10.20 10.97 19.48
C GLU A 199 -10.14 9.43 19.54
N VAL A 200 -9.35 8.79 18.67
CA VAL A 200 -9.15 7.33 18.71
C VAL A 200 -8.62 6.88 20.07
N LYS A 201 -7.72 7.64 20.70
CA LYS A 201 -7.20 7.29 22.04
C LYS A 201 -8.31 7.28 23.09
N THR A 202 -9.24 8.23 23.01
CA THR A 202 -10.39 8.34 23.93
C THR A 202 -11.34 7.15 23.80
N ILE A 203 -11.49 6.59 22.60
CA ILE A 203 -12.36 5.43 22.34
C ILE A 203 -11.65 4.11 22.67
N ALA A 204 -10.42 3.93 22.18
CA ALA A 204 -9.67 2.67 22.20
C ALA A 204 -8.87 2.43 23.50
N GLY A 205 -8.47 3.50 24.20
CA GLY A 205 -7.49 3.47 25.28
C GLY A 205 -6.02 3.47 24.81
N GLN A 206 -5.77 3.24 23.53
CA GLN A 206 -4.43 3.19 22.91
C GLN A 206 -4.35 4.14 21.70
N SER A 207 -3.15 4.55 21.32
CA SER A 207 -2.90 5.49 20.24
C SER A 207 -2.36 4.81 18.97
N PRO A 208 -2.88 5.15 17.76
CA PRO A 208 -2.39 4.60 16.50
C PRO A 208 -0.88 4.82 16.32
N MET A 209 -0.16 3.78 15.86
CA MET A 209 1.29 3.84 15.69
C MET A 209 1.71 4.62 14.43
N ILE A 210 0.89 4.59 13.38
CA ILE A 210 1.02 5.43 12.18
C ILE A 210 0.11 6.65 12.32
N ARG A 211 0.62 7.83 11.96
CA ARG A 211 -0.18 9.05 11.78
C ARG A 211 0.05 9.61 10.38
N GLY A 212 -1.05 9.85 9.67
CA GLY A 212 -1.04 10.30 8.27
C GLY A 212 -1.38 11.76 8.08
N TRP A 213 -0.63 12.47 7.24
CA TRP A 213 -0.90 13.86 6.86
C TRP A 213 -0.99 14.00 5.33
N ASP A 214 -1.34 15.20 4.87
CA ASP A 214 -1.46 15.53 3.45
C ASP A 214 -0.58 16.74 3.10
N PHE A 215 -0.02 16.73 1.89
CA PHE A 215 0.65 17.89 1.31
C PHE A 215 -0.28 18.82 0.52
N GLN A 216 -1.60 18.62 0.57
CA GLN A 216 -2.63 19.44 -0.10
C GLN A 216 -2.30 20.95 -0.05
N HIS A 217 -2.07 21.49 1.15
CA HIS A 217 -1.76 22.92 1.37
C HIS A 217 -0.38 23.37 0.85
N TYR A 218 0.54 22.46 0.59
CA TYR A 218 1.91 22.74 0.11
C TYR A 218 2.03 22.80 -1.43
N THR A 219 0.89 22.72 -2.13
CA THR A 219 0.81 22.74 -3.59
C THR A 219 0.95 24.16 -4.15
N GLN A 220 2.14 24.51 -4.64
CA GLN A 220 2.46 25.84 -5.22
C GLN A 220 1.51 26.26 -6.37
N GLY A 221 0.94 25.28 -7.09
CA GLY A 221 -0.01 25.46 -8.18
C GLY A 221 -1.48 25.58 -7.79
N TYR A 222 -1.83 25.60 -6.50
CA TYR A 222 -3.24 25.77 -6.11
C TYR A 222 -3.67 27.24 -6.19
N ALA A 223 -4.82 27.49 -6.83
CA ALA A 223 -5.45 28.79 -6.92
C ALA A 223 -6.31 29.05 -5.67
N TYR A 224 -5.69 29.59 -4.61
CA TYR A 224 -6.39 29.95 -3.38
C TYR A 224 -7.34 31.14 -3.62
N LEU A 225 -8.59 31.01 -3.18
CA LEU A 225 -9.59 32.09 -3.20
C LEU A 225 -9.57 32.82 -1.85
N TRP A 226 -9.27 34.12 -1.89
CA TRP A 226 -9.19 34.97 -0.70
C TRP A 226 -10.58 35.50 -0.30
N LYS A 227 -10.75 35.92 0.96
CA LYS A 227 -12.03 36.43 1.51
C LYS A 227 -12.64 37.63 0.77
N ASN A 228 -11.85 38.33 -0.03
CA ASN A 228 -12.30 39.46 -0.87
C ASN A 228 -12.62 39.07 -2.33
N GLY A 229 -12.63 37.77 -2.66
CA GLY A 229 -12.91 37.26 -4.01
C GLY A 229 -11.71 37.29 -4.98
N ALA A 230 -10.57 37.86 -4.58
CA ALA A 230 -9.33 37.71 -5.34
C ALA A 230 -8.81 36.26 -5.26
N HIS A 231 -7.93 35.86 -6.18
CA HIS A 231 -7.20 34.60 -6.08
C HIS A 231 -5.73 34.78 -6.48
N THR A 232 -4.85 33.91 -5.97
CA THR A 232 -3.48 33.79 -6.47
C THR A 232 -3.02 32.34 -6.41
N PHE A 233 -2.01 32.01 -7.23
CA PHE A 233 -1.25 30.78 -7.06
C PHE A 233 -0.23 30.94 -5.92
N GLY A 234 -0.11 29.90 -5.11
CA GLY A 234 0.73 29.87 -3.92
C GLY A 234 0.53 28.57 -3.16
N TRP A 235 1.35 28.32 -2.15
CA TRP A 235 1.10 27.31 -1.13
C TRP A 235 1.05 27.98 0.25
N GLU A 236 0.51 27.28 1.24
CA GLU A 236 0.31 27.74 2.61
C GLU A 236 0.99 26.78 3.60
N ASP A 237 1.80 27.29 4.55
CA ASP A 237 2.31 26.44 5.65
C ASP A 237 1.21 26.30 6.71
N ASP A 238 0.36 25.29 6.56
CA ASP A 238 -0.65 24.87 7.54
C ASP A 238 -0.03 24.32 8.85
N GLY A 239 1.30 24.22 8.90
CA GLY A 239 2.06 23.67 10.01
C GLY A 239 2.10 22.14 10.07
N SER A 240 1.45 21.40 9.16
CA SER A 240 1.38 19.93 9.18
C SER A 240 2.77 19.29 9.16
N VAL A 241 3.71 19.84 8.38
CA VAL A 241 5.11 19.37 8.37
C VAL A 241 5.78 19.50 9.75
N LYS A 242 5.58 20.63 10.43
CA LYS A 242 6.12 20.86 11.77
C LYS A 242 5.44 19.94 12.79
N GLN A 243 4.12 19.82 12.76
CA GLN A 243 3.35 18.95 13.64
C GLN A 243 3.79 17.48 13.51
N ALA A 244 4.02 16.98 12.30
CA ALA A 244 4.49 15.62 12.06
C ALA A 244 5.91 15.38 12.60
N ILE A 245 6.84 16.33 12.40
CA ILE A 245 8.19 16.26 12.97
C ILE A 245 8.15 16.27 14.50
N ASP A 246 7.34 17.15 15.09
CA ASP A 246 7.23 17.29 16.55
C ASP A 246 6.54 16.07 17.20
N TRP A 247 5.54 15.48 16.53
CA TRP A 247 4.91 14.21 16.96
C TRP A 247 5.86 13.02 16.84
N TYR A 248 6.63 12.91 15.75
CA TYR A 248 7.67 11.88 15.63
C TYR A 248 8.70 11.99 16.78
N LYS A 249 9.11 13.23 17.12
CA LYS A 249 10.03 13.48 18.25
C LYS A 249 9.39 13.18 19.60
N SER A 250 8.13 13.56 19.85
CA SER A 250 7.45 13.33 21.13
C SER A 250 7.17 11.85 21.41
N THR A 251 7.01 11.03 20.37
CA THR A 251 6.96 9.56 20.49
C THR A 251 8.34 8.91 20.62
N ALA A 252 9.43 9.68 20.78
CA ALA A 252 10.82 9.22 20.77
C ALA A 252 11.22 8.44 19.50
N GLY A 253 10.56 8.72 18.37
CA GLY A 253 10.74 8.02 17.10
C GLY A 253 10.06 6.64 17.02
N LYS A 254 9.14 6.32 17.94
CA LYS A 254 8.28 5.14 17.86
C LYS A 254 7.17 5.29 16.82
N GLY A 255 6.61 6.49 16.69
CA GLY A 255 5.55 6.78 15.73
C GLY A 255 6.05 6.74 14.29
N ILE A 256 5.18 6.34 13.38
CA ILE A 256 5.46 6.26 11.94
C ILE A 256 4.71 7.39 11.25
N VAL A 257 5.44 8.19 10.48
CA VAL A 257 4.87 9.30 9.71
C VAL A 257 4.61 8.84 8.28
N THR A 258 3.37 9.01 7.82
CA THR A 258 2.98 8.84 6.42
C THR A 258 2.46 10.16 5.86
N PHE A 259 2.76 10.44 4.59
CA PHE A 259 2.20 11.57 3.86
C PHE A 259 1.65 11.10 2.52
N GLN A 260 0.43 11.54 2.22
CA GLN A 260 -0.12 11.53 0.87
C GLN A 260 -0.14 12.95 0.29
N TRP A 261 -0.64 13.10 -0.93
CA TRP A 261 -0.76 14.40 -1.56
C TRP A 261 -2.00 14.49 -2.44
N HIS A 262 -3.05 15.14 -1.93
CA HIS A 262 -4.14 15.66 -2.76
C HIS A 262 -3.62 16.83 -3.60
N TRP A 263 -2.90 16.51 -4.67
CA TRP A 263 -2.23 17.47 -5.54
C TRP A 263 -3.25 18.29 -6.33
N HIS A 264 -3.56 19.49 -5.84
CA HIS A 264 -4.36 20.47 -6.58
C HIS A 264 -3.74 20.74 -7.96
N SER A 265 -4.52 20.67 -9.04
CA SER A 265 -3.97 20.75 -10.40
C SER A 265 -3.10 22.00 -10.64
N PRO A 266 -1.89 21.88 -11.21
CA PRO A 266 -0.92 22.98 -11.30
C PRO A 266 -1.37 24.24 -12.07
N SER A 267 -2.42 24.11 -12.90
CA SER A 267 -3.17 25.16 -13.58
C SER A 267 -4.55 24.61 -14.01
N GLY A 268 -5.38 25.42 -14.67
CA GLY A 268 -6.63 24.95 -15.31
C GLY A 268 -7.80 24.58 -14.38
N GLY A 269 -7.63 24.74 -13.06
CA GLY A 269 -8.67 24.49 -12.06
C GLY A 269 -9.39 25.76 -11.56
N THR A 270 -10.59 25.59 -11.02
CA THR A 270 -11.38 26.70 -10.45
C THR A 270 -10.87 27.09 -9.06
N ALA A 271 -10.61 28.38 -8.85
CA ALA A 271 -10.07 28.89 -7.58
C ALA A 271 -10.99 28.55 -6.38
N GLY A 272 -10.37 28.15 -5.26
CA GLY A 272 -11.09 27.76 -4.04
C GLY A 272 -11.86 26.43 -4.12
N THR A 273 -11.62 25.60 -5.13
CA THR A 273 -12.22 24.26 -5.26
C THR A 273 -11.18 23.15 -5.10
N ASN A 274 -11.65 21.92 -4.88
CA ASN A 274 -10.79 20.73 -4.81
C ASN A 274 -10.29 20.31 -6.20
N THR A 275 -9.43 21.13 -6.81
CA THR A 275 -8.86 20.97 -8.16
C THR A 275 -7.94 19.75 -8.33
N PHE A 276 -7.74 18.94 -7.29
CA PHE A 276 -7.19 17.60 -7.44
C PHE A 276 -8.17 16.65 -8.14
N TYR A 277 -9.48 16.87 -8.01
CA TYR A 277 -10.50 16.12 -8.75
C TYR A 277 -10.53 16.47 -10.23
N THR A 278 -10.68 15.44 -11.06
CA THR A 278 -10.78 15.50 -12.53
C THR A 278 -11.90 16.42 -13.01
N ASP A 279 -13.02 16.50 -12.30
CA ASP A 279 -14.17 17.34 -12.68
C ASP A 279 -14.03 18.82 -12.26
N LYS A 280 -12.98 19.17 -11.51
CA LYS A 280 -12.67 20.54 -11.06
C LYS A 280 -11.50 21.18 -11.80
N THR A 281 -10.94 20.52 -12.82
CA THR A 281 -9.80 21.02 -13.59
C THR A 281 -9.83 20.63 -15.06
N THR A 282 -9.20 21.48 -15.88
CA THR A 282 -8.91 21.23 -17.30
C THR A 282 -7.46 20.78 -17.53
N PHE A 283 -6.68 20.56 -16.47
CA PHE A 283 -5.27 20.17 -16.55
C PHE A 283 -5.09 18.82 -17.25
N ASP A 284 -4.17 18.74 -18.20
CA ASP A 284 -3.93 17.54 -19.00
C ASP A 284 -2.58 16.89 -18.65
N VAL A 285 -2.64 15.80 -17.87
CA VAL A 285 -1.45 15.02 -17.49
C VAL A 285 -0.69 14.49 -18.70
N THR A 286 -1.33 14.26 -19.86
CA THR A 286 -0.60 13.79 -21.06
C THR A 286 0.40 14.82 -21.59
N LYS A 287 0.17 16.11 -21.36
CA LYS A 287 1.12 17.18 -21.67
C LYS A 287 2.13 17.38 -20.56
N ALA A 288 1.70 17.24 -19.30
CA ALA A 288 2.57 17.38 -18.14
C ALA A 288 3.74 16.39 -18.16
N VAL A 289 3.57 15.21 -18.74
CA VAL A 289 4.63 14.20 -18.88
C VAL A 289 5.52 14.37 -20.12
N GLN A 290 5.27 15.39 -20.95
CA GLN A 290 6.09 15.70 -22.12
C GLN A 290 7.09 16.81 -21.79
N SER A 291 8.39 16.49 -21.79
CA SER A 291 9.45 17.45 -21.52
C SER A 291 9.37 18.68 -22.44
N GLY A 292 9.46 19.87 -21.85
CA GLY A 292 9.42 21.15 -22.56
C GLY A 292 8.03 21.76 -22.78
N THR A 293 6.95 21.10 -22.37
CA THR A 293 5.61 21.74 -22.29
C THR A 293 5.53 22.70 -21.10
N ILE A 294 4.54 23.60 -21.13
CA ILE A 294 4.24 24.48 -19.98
C ILE A 294 3.76 23.62 -18.81
N GLU A 295 2.87 22.66 -19.06
CA GLU A 295 2.34 21.73 -18.08
C GLU A 295 3.46 20.92 -17.38
N ASN A 296 4.53 20.56 -18.10
CA ASN A 296 5.70 19.90 -17.54
C ASN A 296 6.49 20.82 -16.58
N GLY A 297 6.74 22.07 -16.99
CA GLY A 297 7.35 23.06 -16.09
C GLY A 297 6.53 23.31 -14.82
N LEU A 298 5.20 23.30 -14.92
CA LEU A 298 4.28 23.47 -13.80
C LEU A 298 4.29 22.28 -12.83
N ILE A 299 4.31 21.02 -13.31
CA ILE A 299 4.44 19.88 -12.39
C ILE A 299 5.81 19.85 -11.70
N ILE A 300 6.89 20.22 -12.39
CA ILE A 300 8.22 20.26 -11.79
C ILE A 300 8.29 21.33 -10.68
N ARG A 301 7.69 22.51 -10.89
CA ARG A 301 7.55 23.54 -9.84
C ARG A 301 6.86 22.99 -8.58
N ASP A 302 5.75 22.28 -8.76
CA ASP A 302 4.98 21.75 -7.62
C ASP A 302 5.73 20.60 -6.91
N ILE A 303 6.34 19.69 -7.67
CA ILE A 303 7.20 18.63 -7.13
C ILE A 303 8.39 19.22 -6.37
N ASP A 304 9.01 20.30 -6.88
CA ASP A 304 10.12 20.99 -6.21
C ASP A 304 9.66 21.69 -4.91
N SER A 305 8.42 22.19 -4.86
CA SER A 305 7.80 22.70 -3.62
C SER A 305 7.68 21.58 -2.58
N ILE A 306 7.10 20.42 -2.95
CA ILE A 306 6.96 19.27 -2.05
C ILE A 306 8.34 18.71 -1.65
N ALA A 307 9.32 18.70 -2.55
CA ALA A 307 10.68 18.28 -2.27
C ALA A 307 11.31 19.09 -1.13
N SER A 308 11.06 20.40 -1.07
CA SER A 308 11.53 21.26 0.02
C SER A 308 10.94 20.83 1.39
N GLN A 309 9.68 20.40 1.41
CA GLN A 309 9.01 19.92 2.62
C GLN A 309 9.52 18.53 3.04
N LEU A 310 9.66 17.61 2.08
CA LEU A 310 10.29 16.31 2.30
C LEU A 310 11.75 16.45 2.79
N LYS A 311 12.47 17.50 2.38
CA LYS A 311 13.81 17.83 2.88
C LYS A 311 13.81 18.26 4.34
N ARG A 312 12.75 18.90 4.85
CA ARG A 312 12.58 19.23 6.28
C ARG A 312 12.55 17.94 7.12
N PHE A 313 11.79 16.93 6.68
CA PHE A 313 11.77 15.60 7.31
C PHE A 313 13.13 14.90 7.27
N GLN A 314 13.80 14.87 6.11
CA GLN A 314 15.13 14.28 5.99
C GLN A 314 16.15 14.95 6.93
N THR A 315 16.13 16.29 7.00
CA THR A 315 17.02 17.08 7.87
C THR A 315 16.73 16.82 9.35
N ALA A 316 15.48 16.54 9.70
CA ALA A 316 15.05 16.20 11.05
C ALA A 316 15.26 14.72 11.44
N GLY A 317 15.79 13.87 10.54
CA GLY A 317 15.97 12.43 10.79
C GLY A 317 14.65 11.64 10.83
N VAL A 318 13.63 12.11 10.08
CA VAL A 318 12.30 11.50 10.01
C VAL A 318 12.15 10.74 8.68
N PRO A 319 11.98 9.41 8.71
CA PRO A 319 11.60 8.63 7.55
C PRO A 319 10.11 8.78 7.26
N ILE A 320 9.73 8.76 5.98
CA ILE A 320 8.35 9.01 5.53
C ILE A 320 7.87 7.84 4.68
N LEU A 321 6.72 7.27 5.03
CA LEU A 321 5.93 6.50 4.07
C LEU A 321 5.33 7.51 3.09
N TRP A 322 5.82 7.52 1.86
CA TRP A 322 5.48 8.51 0.85
C TRP A 322 4.49 7.91 -0.15
N ARG A 323 3.24 8.38 -0.12
CA ARG A 323 2.13 7.85 -0.93
C ARG A 323 1.57 8.90 -1.90
N PRO A 324 2.33 9.29 -2.93
CA PRO A 324 1.85 10.21 -3.96
C PRO A 324 0.94 9.51 -4.97
N LEU A 325 0.14 10.29 -5.71
CA LEU A 325 -0.67 9.82 -6.84
C LEU A 325 -1.60 8.64 -6.45
N HIS A 326 -2.17 8.68 -5.24
CA HIS A 326 -3.06 7.65 -4.72
C HIS A 326 -4.33 7.49 -5.58
N GLU A 327 -4.96 6.32 -5.50
CA GLU A 327 -6.23 5.99 -6.18
C GLU A 327 -6.28 6.25 -7.70
N ALA A 328 -5.13 6.30 -8.38
CA ALA A 328 -5.03 6.71 -9.78
C ALA A 328 -5.94 5.91 -10.72
N GLY A 329 -6.12 4.61 -10.45
CA GLY A 329 -6.97 3.70 -11.23
C GLY A 329 -8.46 4.03 -11.19
N GLY A 330 -8.92 4.76 -10.16
CA GLY A 330 -10.28 5.30 -10.08
C GLY A 330 -10.51 6.49 -11.02
N ALA A 331 -9.45 7.13 -11.52
CA ALA A 331 -9.45 8.26 -12.45
C ALA A 331 -10.23 9.53 -12.01
N TRP A 332 -10.76 9.56 -10.78
CA TRP A 332 -11.41 10.74 -10.19
C TRP A 332 -10.44 11.86 -9.82
N PHE A 333 -9.14 11.57 -9.71
CA PHE A 333 -8.09 12.57 -9.60
C PHE A 333 -7.37 12.82 -10.94
N TRP A 334 -6.92 14.06 -11.18
CA TRP A 334 -6.41 14.46 -12.51
C TRP A 334 -5.19 13.65 -12.99
N TRP A 335 -4.38 13.12 -12.07
CA TRP A 335 -3.24 12.27 -12.41
C TRP A 335 -3.66 10.91 -12.98
N GLY A 336 -4.89 10.45 -12.69
CA GLY A 336 -5.51 9.27 -13.30
C GLY A 336 -6.38 9.56 -14.52
N ALA A 337 -6.79 10.81 -14.74
CA ALA A 337 -7.80 11.20 -15.75
C ALA A 337 -7.50 10.80 -17.22
N LYS A 338 -6.26 10.44 -17.54
CA LYS A 338 -5.80 10.06 -18.89
C LYS A 338 -5.19 8.65 -18.97
N GLY A 339 -5.54 7.80 -18.02
CA GLY A 339 -5.21 6.37 -18.02
C GLY A 339 -3.78 6.03 -17.55
N PRO A 340 -3.46 4.72 -17.49
CA PRO A 340 -2.30 4.21 -16.77
C PRO A 340 -0.95 4.68 -17.31
N LYS A 341 -0.83 4.94 -18.63
CA LYS A 341 0.45 5.38 -19.20
C LYS A 341 0.86 6.74 -18.68
N ALA A 342 -0.02 7.74 -18.79
CA ALA A 342 0.29 9.11 -18.37
C ALA A 342 0.52 9.20 -16.85
N CYS A 343 -0.22 8.41 -16.06
CA CYS A 343 0.00 8.33 -14.62
C CYS A 343 1.38 7.74 -14.27
N LYS A 344 1.79 6.65 -14.92
CA LYS A 344 3.12 6.05 -14.70
C LYS A 344 4.26 6.94 -15.19
N ASP A 345 4.11 7.61 -16.33
CA ASP A 345 5.09 8.58 -16.81
C ASP A 345 5.26 9.75 -15.80
N LEU A 346 4.16 10.25 -15.20
CA LEU A 346 4.18 11.26 -14.15
C LEU A 346 4.85 10.75 -12.87
N PHE A 347 4.55 9.50 -12.47
CA PHE A 347 5.19 8.85 -11.34
C PHE A 347 6.70 8.75 -11.54
N TYR A 348 7.20 8.35 -12.71
CA TYR A 348 8.65 8.27 -12.97
C TYR A 348 9.33 9.65 -12.93
N ILE A 349 8.67 10.70 -13.44
CA ILE A 349 9.14 12.08 -13.32
C ILE A 349 9.25 12.49 -11.85
N MET A 350 8.25 12.17 -11.03
CA MET A 350 8.28 12.47 -9.60
C MET A 350 9.36 11.66 -8.88
N TYR A 351 9.51 10.37 -9.19
CA TYR A 351 10.53 9.50 -8.60
C TYR A 351 11.95 10.02 -8.90
N ASP A 352 12.27 10.31 -10.16
CA ASP A 352 13.57 10.86 -10.54
C ASP A 352 13.81 12.22 -9.88
N ARG A 353 12.82 13.12 -9.92
CA ARG A 353 12.96 14.46 -9.35
C ARG A 353 13.19 14.43 -7.83
N LEU A 354 12.43 13.64 -7.08
CA LEU A 354 12.56 13.54 -5.63
C LEU A 354 13.80 12.72 -5.20
N THR A 355 13.99 11.53 -5.78
CA THR A 355 15.05 10.59 -5.39
C THR A 355 16.41 11.00 -5.96
N ASN A 356 16.50 11.21 -7.28
CA ASN A 356 17.79 11.39 -7.96
C ASN A 356 18.24 12.86 -7.98
N TYR A 357 17.34 13.80 -8.23
CA TYR A 357 17.70 15.23 -8.31
C TYR A 357 17.74 15.93 -6.94
N HIS A 358 16.73 15.75 -6.07
CA HIS A 358 16.70 16.37 -4.72
C HIS A 358 17.42 15.57 -3.63
N HIS A 359 17.84 14.33 -3.94
CA HIS A 359 18.47 13.39 -3.01
C HIS A 359 17.64 13.21 -1.73
N LEU A 360 16.36 12.84 -1.89
CA LEU A 360 15.45 12.52 -0.79
C LEU A 360 15.55 11.03 -0.44
N ASN A 361 16.51 10.72 0.42
CA ASN A 361 16.86 9.36 0.82
C ASN A 361 16.10 8.89 2.08
N ASN A 362 15.13 9.66 2.56
CA ASN A 362 14.28 9.32 3.71
C ASN A 362 12.89 8.77 3.33
N LEU A 363 12.62 8.59 2.04
CA LEU A 363 11.32 8.17 1.52
C LEU A 363 11.25 6.64 1.40
N ILE A 364 10.08 6.09 1.70
CA ILE A 364 9.66 4.73 1.40
C ILE A 364 8.44 4.85 0.48
N TRP A 365 8.54 4.38 -0.76
CA TRP A 365 7.56 4.64 -1.81
C TRP A 365 6.36 3.70 -1.72
N VAL A 366 5.17 4.27 -1.53
CA VAL A 366 3.90 3.56 -1.36
C VAL A 366 2.98 3.81 -2.56
N TRP A 367 2.43 2.75 -3.15
CA TRP A 367 1.53 2.84 -4.31
C TRP A 367 0.18 2.19 -4.04
N SER A 368 -0.91 2.96 -3.93
CA SER A 368 -2.24 2.46 -3.53
C SER A 368 -3.25 2.25 -4.67
N THR A 369 -2.79 2.00 -5.90
CA THR A 369 -3.69 1.67 -7.02
C THR A 369 -3.67 0.15 -7.29
N PRO A 370 -4.76 -0.60 -7.04
CA PRO A 370 -4.81 -2.05 -7.19
C PRO A 370 -5.04 -2.54 -8.64
N GLU A 371 -5.24 -1.65 -9.61
CA GLU A 371 -5.43 -1.98 -11.02
C GLU A 371 -4.12 -2.40 -11.71
N THR A 372 -4.15 -3.55 -12.40
CA THR A 372 -2.96 -4.20 -12.97
C THR A 372 -2.15 -3.33 -13.91
N ASP A 373 -2.80 -2.64 -14.85
CA ASP A 373 -2.11 -1.83 -15.85
C ASP A 373 -1.44 -0.57 -15.28
N TRP A 374 -1.75 -0.21 -14.03
CA TRP A 374 -1.34 1.04 -13.39
C TRP A 374 -0.07 0.89 -12.55
N TYR A 375 0.34 -0.34 -12.22
CA TYR A 375 1.49 -0.57 -11.35
C TYR A 375 2.82 -0.09 -12.00
N PRO A 376 3.62 0.78 -11.34
CA PRO A 376 4.93 1.20 -11.83
C PRO A 376 6.01 0.10 -11.81
N GLY A 377 5.75 -1.01 -11.12
CA GLY A 377 6.66 -2.16 -11.06
C GLY A 377 7.49 -2.22 -9.79
N ASN A 378 8.08 -3.41 -9.57
CA ASN A 378 8.82 -3.74 -8.35
C ASN A 378 10.11 -2.92 -8.14
N ASP A 379 10.64 -2.30 -9.19
CA ASP A 379 11.90 -1.54 -9.12
C ASP A 379 11.72 -0.09 -8.62
N PHE A 380 10.48 0.37 -8.42
CA PHE A 380 10.18 1.74 -8.00
C PHE A 380 9.27 1.87 -6.77
N ILE A 381 8.63 0.78 -6.34
CA ILE A 381 7.69 0.75 -5.22
C ILE A 381 8.26 -0.09 -4.07
N ASP A 382 8.16 0.38 -2.82
CA ASP A 382 8.55 -0.36 -1.62
C ASP A 382 7.34 -1.08 -0.98
N ILE A 383 6.16 -0.45 -1.00
CA ILE A 383 4.92 -0.97 -0.41
C ILE A 383 3.77 -0.78 -1.41
N VAL A 384 2.94 -1.80 -1.61
CA VAL A 384 1.71 -1.70 -2.42
C VAL A 384 0.50 -1.60 -1.49
N GLY A 385 -0.42 -0.70 -1.81
CA GLY A 385 -1.53 -0.30 -0.95
C GLY A 385 -2.91 -0.63 -1.52
N HIS A 386 -3.90 -0.73 -0.63
CA HIS A 386 -5.32 -0.70 -0.96
C HIS A 386 -6.05 0.34 -0.10
N ASP A 387 -6.82 1.21 -0.74
CA ASP A 387 -7.71 2.16 -0.08
C ASP A 387 -9.12 1.54 0.00
N SER A 388 -9.61 1.25 1.21
CA SER A 388 -10.63 0.21 1.46
C SER A 388 -11.91 0.74 2.13
N TYR A 389 -13.01 0.75 1.37
CA TYR A 389 -14.31 1.31 1.82
C TYR A 389 -15.49 0.35 1.56
N PRO A 390 -15.53 -0.85 2.18
CA PRO A 390 -16.51 -1.91 1.90
C PRO A 390 -17.91 -1.71 2.53
N GLY A 391 -18.25 -0.47 2.94
CA GLY A 391 -19.47 -0.11 3.66
C GLY A 391 -19.34 -0.22 5.19
N ALA A 392 -20.12 0.58 5.92
CA ALA A 392 -20.02 0.68 7.37
C ALA A 392 -20.24 -0.67 8.10
N TYR A 393 -19.47 -0.91 9.17
CA TYR A 393 -19.50 -2.13 10.00
C TYR A 393 -19.11 -3.43 9.27
N ASN A 394 -18.61 -3.36 8.03
CA ASN A 394 -18.08 -4.50 7.30
C ASN A 394 -16.60 -4.73 7.64
N TYR A 395 -16.33 -5.65 8.56
CA TYR A 395 -14.97 -5.96 9.06
C TYR A 395 -14.27 -7.11 8.31
N ASP A 396 -14.75 -7.47 7.12
CA ASP A 396 -14.12 -8.51 6.28
C ASP A 396 -12.69 -8.13 5.88
N MET A 397 -11.79 -9.11 5.76
CA MET A 397 -10.36 -8.88 5.56
C MET A 397 -9.98 -8.40 4.15
N GLN A 398 -10.94 -8.33 3.23
CA GLN A 398 -10.73 -7.91 1.83
C GLN A 398 -9.71 -8.80 1.08
N LYS A 399 -9.78 -10.13 1.29
CA LYS A 399 -8.85 -11.12 0.71
C LYS A 399 -8.69 -10.97 -0.81
N ASN A 400 -9.78 -10.73 -1.53
CA ASN A 400 -9.74 -10.56 -2.99
C ASN A 400 -8.89 -9.35 -3.43
N SER A 401 -8.98 -8.22 -2.70
CA SER A 401 -8.13 -7.05 -2.94
C SER A 401 -6.68 -7.33 -2.57
N PHE A 402 -6.44 -8.04 -1.46
CA PHE A 402 -5.11 -8.47 -1.05
C PHE A 402 -4.44 -9.36 -2.11
N ASP A 403 -5.14 -10.38 -2.61
CA ASP A 403 -4.61 -11.35 -3.59
C ASP A 403 -4.39 -10.72 -4.97
N ARG A 404 -5.20 -9.74 -5.36
CA ARG A 404 -4.96 -8.89 -6.53
C ARG A 404 -3.60 -8.19 -6.40
N ILE A 405 -3.34 -7.53 -5.26
CA ILE A 405 -2.10 -6.78 -5.01
C ILE A 405 -0.88 -7.71 -4.83
N TYR A 406 -1.05 -8.87 -4.21
CA TYR A 406 -0.04 -9.92 -4.16
C TYR A 406 0.37 -10.36 -5.57
N SER A 407 -0.61 -10.51 -6.47
CA SER A 407 -0.36 -10.85 -7.88
C SER A 407 0.40 -9.75 -8.63
N LEU A 408 0.13 -8.46 -8.36
CA LEU A 408 0.88 -7.33 -8.95
C LEU A 408 2.36 -7.35 -8.57
N SER A 409 2.64 -7.51 -7.27
CA SER A 409 4.00 -7.49 -6.73
C SER A 409 4.73 -8.83 -6.87
N GLN A 410 4.01 -9.91 -7.22
CA GLN A 410 4.51 -11.30 -7.21
C GLN A 410 5.03 -11.71 -5.82
N GLY A 411 4.40 -11.24 -4.74
CA GLY A 411 4.84 -11.47 -3.36
C GLY A 411 6.16 -10.81 -2.98
N LYS A 412 6.71 -9.90 -3.80
CA LYS A 412 8.02 -9.25 -3.58
C LYS A 412 7.97 -7.97 -2.76
N LYS A 413 6.78 -7.50 -2.36
CA LYS A 413 6.57 -6.22 -1.66
C LYS A 413 5.67 -6.40 -0.45
N LEU A 414 5.81 -5.48 0.50
CA LEU A 414 4.83 -5.32 1.58
C LEU A 414 3.48 -4.90 0.99
N ILE A 415 2.40 -5.41 1.58
CA ILE A 415 1.02 -5.12 1.18
C ILE A 415 0.31 -4.47 2.36
N ALA A 416 -0.30 -3.30 2.17
CA ALA A 416 -0.89 -2.50 3.24
C ALA A 416 -2.30 -2.00 2.89
N MET A 417 -3.14 -1.80 3.90
CA MET A 417 -4.41 -1.11 3.76
C MET A 417 -4.14 0.39 4.00
N THR A 418 -3.90 1.10 2.90
CA THR A 418 -3.34 2.46 2.89
C THR A 418 -4.34 3.55 3.25
N GLU A 419 -5.63 3.27 3.11
CA GLU A 419 -6.75 3.96 3.75
C GLU A 419 -7.83 2.94 4.10
N ASN A 420 -8.65 3.22 5.12
CA ASN A 420 -9.85 2.43 5.38
C ASN A 420 -10.98 3.23 6.06
N GLY A 421 -12.22 2.80 5.83
CA GLY A 421 -13.38 3.15 6.66
C GLY A 421 -13.50 2.21 7.87
N PRO A 422 -14.18 1.06 7.73
CA PRO A 422 -14.13 0.00 8.74
C PRO A 422 -12.72 -0.57 8.85
N ILE A 423 -12.30 -0.97 10.05
CA ILE A 423 -11.03 -1.68 10.27
C ILE A 423 -11.31 -3.17 10.12
N PRO A 424 -10.57 -3.93 9.30
CA PRO A 424 -10.79 -5.37 9.15
C PRO A 424 -10.46 -6.13 10.45
N ASN A 425 -11.05 -7.31 10.65
CA ASN A 425 -10.72 -8.15 11.80
C ASN A 425 -9.24 -8.63 11.71
N PRO A 426 -8.36 -8.26 12.67
CA PRO A 426 -6.93 -8.52 12.56
C PRO A 426 -6.55 -10.00 12.76
N ASP A 427 -7.38 -10.78 13.46
CA ASP A 427 -7.17 -12.23 13.61
C ASP A 427 -7.48 -12.96 12.31
N ASP A 428 -8.60 -12.64 11.66
CA ASP A 428 -8.97 -13.19 10.36
C ASP A 428 -7.95 -12.77 9.28
N CYS A 429 -7.49 -11.52 9.26
CA CYS A 429 -6.43 -11.06 8.33
C CYS A 429 -5.18 -11.96 8.38
N LEU A 430 -4.66 -12.23 9.59
CA LEU A 430 -3.43 -13.00 9.77
C LEU A 430 -3.65 -14.52 9.66
N ALA A 431 -4.80 -15.05 10.06
CA ALA A 431 -5.10 -16.48 9.95
C ALA A 431 -5.40 -16.90 8.51
N LEU A 432 -6.12 -16.05 7.77
CA LEU A 432 -6.72 -16.36 6.46
C LEU A 432 -5.98 -15.68 5.29
N ASP A 433 -4.66 -15.49 5.44
CA ASP A 433 -3.74 -15.11 4.36
C ASP A 433 -4.04 -13.76 3.67
N ALA A 434 -4.48 -12.77 4.46
CA ALA A 434 -4.47 -11.35 4.11
C ALA A 434 -3.69 -10.52 5.15
N PRO A 435 -2.38 -10.79 5.36
CA PRO A 435 -1.57 -10.14 6.39
C PRO A 435 -1.21 -8.69 6.03
N TRP A 436 -2.19 -7.77 6.07
CA TRP A 436 -1.96 -6.35 5.87
C TRP A 436 -0.88 -5.81 6.82
N ALA A 437 0.19 -5.22 6.27
CA ALA A 437 1.32 -4.69 7.04
C ALA A 437 0.86 -3.60 8.03
N TYR A 438 -0.12 -2.79 7.61
CA TYR A 438 -0.80 -1.80 8.41
C TYR A 438 -2.20 -1.52 7.87
N PHE A 439 -3.02 -0.87 8.70
CA PHE A 439 -4.25 -0.17 8.29
C PHE A 439 -4.09 1.34 8.55
N MET A 440 -4.90 2.20 7.93
CA MET A 440 -4.89 3.65 8.18
C MET A 440 -6.31 4.22 8.05
N SER A 441 -7.02 4.33 9.17
CA SER A 441 -8.41 4.80 9.14
C SER A 441 -8.51 6.27 8.72
N TRP A 442 -9.48 6.57 7.84
CA TRP A 442 -9.67 7.90 7.27
C TRP A 442 -10.62 8.77 8.09
N GLY A 443 -10.11 9.90 8.59
CA GLY A 443 -10.87 10.91 9.31
C GLY A 443 -11.70 10.33 10.46
N ASP A 444 -12.93 10.80 10.57
CA ASP A 444 -13.92 10.35 11.53
C ASP A 444 -14.56 9.00 11.17
N LEU A 445 -14.28 8.41 10.01
CA LEU A 445 -14.82 7.10 9.60
C LEU A 445 -14.40 5.98 10.55
N VAL A 446 -13.27 6.14 11.25
CA VAL A 446 -12.88 5.28 12.37
C VAL A 446 -13.99 5.14 13.41
N ALA A 447 -14.74 6.21 13.72
CA ALA A 447 -15.85 6.21 14.66
C ALA A 447 -17.22 6.12 13.97
N ALA A 448 -17.37 6.64 12.76
CA ALA A 448 -18.66 6.62 12.04
C ALA A 448 -18.98 5.27 11.38
N GLN A 449 -17.97 4.43 11.11
CA GLN A 449 -18.11 3.14 10.40
C GLN A 449 -17.66 1.92 11.21
N ASN A 450 -17.23 2.10 12.46
CA ASN A 450 -16.88 1.01 13.38
C ASN A 450 -17.62 1.20 14.70
N SER A 451 -18.03 0.10 15.35
CA SER A 451 -18.56 0.18 16.71
C SER A 451 -17.44 0.48 17.71
N SER A 452 -17.75 1.24 18.76
CA SER A 452 -16.78 1.53 19.83
C SER A 452 -16.22 0.28 20.52
N GLN A 453 -16.94 -0.85 20.44
CA GLN A 453 -16.45 -2.14 20.91
C GLN A 453 -15.42 -2.72 19.93
N HIS A 454 -15.70 -2.76 18.62
CA HIS A 454 -14.74 -3.23 17.61
C HIS A 454 -13.44 -2.43 17.62
N ILE A 455 -13.53 -1.11 17.76
CA ILE A 455 -12.34 -0.24 17.90
C ILE A 455 -11.49 -0.67 19.12
N LYS A 456 -12.12 -0.94 20.27
CA LYS A 456 -11.41 -1.42 21.46
C LYS A 456 -10.83 -2.82 21.24
N ASP A 457 -11.58 -3.73 20.63
CA ASP A 457 -11.14 -5.11 20.41
C ASP A 457 -9.93 -5.16 19.46
N VAL A 458 -9.96 -4.38 18.37
CA VAL A 458 -8.83 -4.23 17.44
C VAL A 458 -7.60 -3.66 18.14
N PHE A 459 -7.72 -2.52 18.84
CA PHE A 459 -6.57 -1.86 19.44
C PHE A 459 -6.01 -2.58 20.67
N ASN A 460 -6.82 -3.38 21.37
CA ASN A 460 -6.36 -4.25 22.47
C ASN A 460 -5.93 -5.65 21.99
N ASN A 461 -6.09 -5.97 20.70
CA ASN A 461 -5.63 -7.24 20.15
C ASN A 461 -4.09 -7.34 20.23
N PRO A 462 -3.50 -8.40 20.81
CA PRO A 462 -2.04 -8.53 20.93
C PRO A 462 -1.32 -8.66 19.57
N LYS A 463 -2.04 -8.84 18.46
CA LYS A 463 -1.50 -8.83 17.10
C LYS A 463 -1.48 -7.43 16.46
N VAL A 464 -2.11 -6.43 17.07
CA VAL A 464 -2.11 -5.03 16.57
C VAL A 464 -1.09 -4.19 17.34
N LEU A 465 -0.27 -3.43 16.60
CA LEU A 465 0.74 -2.54 17.18
C LEU A 465 0.25 -1.10 17.27
N THR A 466 0.42 -0.52 18.45
CA THR A 466 0.05 0.85 18.87
C THR A 466 1.31 1.58 19.38
N LEU A 467 1.20 2.85 19.78
CA LEU A 467 2.32 3.55 20.42
C LEU A 467 2.66 3.01 21.82
N GLU A 468 1.69 2.37 22.48
CA GLU A 468 1.80 1.82 23.83
C GLU A 468 2.46 0.44 23.88
N ASN A 469 2.28 -0.41 22.84
CA ASN A 469 2.81 -1.78 22.79
C ASN A 469 3.87 -2.05 21.67
N PRO A 470 4.79 -1.11 21.34
CA PRO A 470 5.64 -1.23 20.17
C PRO A 470 6.67 -2.36 20.31
N THR A 471 7.00 -3.05 19.21
CA THR A 471 7.92 -4.21 19.23
C THR A 471 9.13 -4.19 18.27
N ALA A 472 9.69 -3.09 17.75
CA ALA A 472 9.39 -1.66 17.79
C ALA A 472 10.21 -0.98 16.69
N VAL A 473 9.78 0.15 16.11
CA VAL A 473 10.61 0.94 15.16
C VAL A 473 11.90 1.43 15.80
N ASN A 474 11.92 1.51 17.13
CA ASN A 474 13.07 1.14 17.95
C ASN A 474 12.77 1.30 19.47
N GLU A 475 12.87 0.23 20.27
CA GLU A 475 13.35 0.34 21.68
C GLU A 475 14.87 0.70 21.73
N ILE A 476 15.44 0.85 20.53
CA ILE A 476 16.83 0.80 20.12
C ILE A 476 17.30 2.19 19.60
N LYS A 477 16.50 3.27 19.75
CA LYS A 477 16.85 4.67 19.39
C LYS A 477 17.40 5.46 20.59
N LYS A 478 17.82 4.75 21.66
CA LYS A 478 18.43 5.29 22.89
C LYS A 478 19.64 6.22 22.70
N ASN A 479 20.19 6.35 21.48
CA ASN A 479 21.37 7.15 21.16
C ASN A 479 21.27 8.03 19.88
N LYS A 480 20.08 8.45 19.43
CA LYS A 480 19.96 9.33 18.22
C LYS A 480 19.07 10.57 18.30
N LEU A 481 18.22 10.72 19.32
CA LEU A 481 17.63 12.03 19.62
C LEU A 481 18.63 12.82 20.47
N SER A 482 19.59 13.47 19.81
CA SER A 482 20.40 14.49 20.46
C SER A 482 19.46 15.57 21.02
N LEU A 483 19.63 15.95 22.29
CA LEU A 483 18.85 17.04 22.92
C LEU A 483 19.03 18.41 22.25
N TYR A 484 19.89 18.49 21.24
CA TYR A 484 20.38 19.69 20.57
C TYR A 484 20.18 19.55 19.05
N GLN A 485 20.12 20.66 18.34
CA GLN A 485 19.96 20.79 16.88
C GLN A 485 20.89 21.89 16.38
N LEU A 486 21.40 21.71 15.16
CA LEU A 486 22.31 22.63 14.47
C LEU A 486 21.67 23.08 13.15
N PHE A 487 21.34 24.37 13.02
CA PHE A 487 20.70 24.93 11.82
C PHE A 487 21.18 26.36 11.48
N PRO A 488 21.52 26.69 10.22
CA PRO A 488 21.52 25.81 9.05
C PRO A 488 22.70 24.82 9.07
N ASN A 489 22.50 23.66 8.47
CA ASN A 489 23.51 22.60 8.36
C ASN A 489 23.29 21.87 7.02
N PRO A 490 24.06 22.17 5.95
CA PRO A 490 25.33 22.91 5.97
C PRO A 490 25.27 24.38 6.39
N ALA A 491 26.32 24.82 7.08
CA ALA A 491 26.52 26.19 7.56
C ALA A 491 27.54 26.93 6.69
N LYS A 492 27.37 28.26 6.52
CA LYS A 492 28.26 29.12 5.71
C LYS A 492 29.01 30.21 6.48
N GLU A 493 28.50 30.58 7.65
CA GLU A 493 29.00 31.72 8.43
C GLU A 493 28.77 31.47 9.92
N LYS A 494 27.56 30.99 10.24
CA LYS A 494 27.11 30.59 11.57
C LYS A 494 26.18 29.39 11.48
N VAL A 495 26.08 28.65 12.58
CA VAL A 495 25.06 27.64 12.82
C VAL A 495 24.41 27.91 14.17
N SER A 496 23.09 28.03 14.22
CA SER A 496 22.33 28.17 15.45
C SER A 496 22.26 26.83 16.19
N VAL A 497 22.40 26.89 17.52
CA VAL A 497 22.27 25.77 18.44
C VAL A 497 20.92 25.93 19.15
N THR A 498 20.03 24.95 19.02
CA THR A 498 18.74 24.93 19.73
C THR A 498 18.53 23.59 20.43
N GLY A 499 17.95 23.58 21.63
CA GLY A 499 17.84 22.34 22.42
C GLY A 499 17.71 22.58 23.91
N ALA A 500 18.03 21.54 24.70
CA ALA A 500 18.20 21.64 26.15
C ALA A 500 19.46 22.44 26.53
N VAL A 501 19.74 22.54 27.83
CA VAL A 501 20.99 23.12 28.36
C VAL A 501 22.12 22.09 28.28
N PHE A 502 23.36 22.52 28.04
CA PHE A 502 24.58 21.71 28.08
C PHE A 502 25.60 22.35 29.04
N ASP A 503 26.42 21.52 29.67
CA ASP A 503 27.52 21.94 30.57
C ASP A 503 28.76 22.37 29.76
N ARG A 504 28.95 21.73 28.59
CA ARG A 504 30.06 21.99 27.66
C ARG A 504 29.66 21.63 26.23
N LEU A 505 30.19 22.37 25.26
CA LEU A 505 30.08 22.09 23.83
C LEU A 505 31.48 22.14 23.22
N GLU A 506 31.83 21.13 22.42
CA GLU A 506 33.08 21.04 21.66
C GLU A 506 32.79 20.81 20.17
N VAL A 507 33.51 21.46 19.27
CA VAL A 507 33.52 21.13 17.83
C VAL A 507 34.87 20.51 17.51
N LEU A 508 34.87 19.34 16.89
CA LEU A 508 36.05 18.59 16.49
C LEU A 508 36.10 18.44 14.97
N ASN A 509 37.30 18.52 14.39
CA ASN A 509 37.51 18.12 13.00
C ASN A 509 37.60 16.59 12.86
N MET A 510 37.58 16.08 11.63
CA MET A 510 37.67 14.63 11.34
C MET A 510 38.97 13.94 11.83
N LYS A 511 39.98 14.69 12.30
CA LYS A 511 41.19 14.15 12.95
C LYS A 511 41.07 14.10 14.47
N GLY A 512 39.87 14.31 15.02
CA GLY A 512 39.61 14.31 16.46
C GLY A 512 40.19 15.52 17.21
N ARG A 513 40.67 16.56 16.52
CA ARG A 513 41.17 17.78 17.17
C ARG A 513 40.00 18.74 17.41
N ILE A 514 39.88 19.21 18.65
CA ILE A 514 38.96 20.29 19.03
C ILE A 514 39.39 21.57 18.28
N VAL A 515 38.45 22.19 17.58
CA VAL A 515 38.61 23.47 16.86
C VAL A 515 37.79 24.60 17.49
N PHE A 516 36.80 24.28 18.32
CA PHE A 516 36.03 25.21 19.14
C PHE A 516 35.59 24.51 20.43
N SER A 517 35.55 25.21 21.56
CA SER A 517 35.02 24.69 22.82
C SER A 517 34.44 25.83 23.68
N THR A 518 33.36 25.55 24.40
CA THR A 518 32.74 26.48 25.35
C THR A 518 32.04 25.73 26.48
N THR A 519 32.02 26.32 27.67
CA THR A 519 31.16 25.94 28.81
C THR A 519 30.07 26.98 29.08
N ALA A 520 30.04 28.08 28.32
CA ALA A 520 28.99 29.08 28.40
C ALA A 520 27.80 28.69 27.49
N PRO A 521 26.55 29.01 27.87
CA PRO A 521 25.39 28.83 27.01
C PRO A 521 25.54 29.63 25.72
N VAL A 522 25.50 28.96 24.57
CA VAL A 522 25.58 29.60 23.25
C VAL A 522 24.41 29.18 22.37
N CYS A 523 23.73 30.16 21.79
CA CYS A 523 22.63 29.93 20.82
C CYS A 523 23.15 29.81 19.37
N SER A 524 24.45 29.99 19.13
CA SER A 524 25.07 29.77 17.82
C SER A 524 26.59 29.56 17.92
N ILE A 525 27.15 28.90 16.91
CA ILE A 525 28.59 28.72 16.67
C ILE A 525 28.92 29.47 15.38
N GLN A 526 29.98 30.29 15.38
CA GLN A 526 30.49 30.92 14.16
C GLN A 526 31.31 29.88 13.38
N THR A 527 30.99 29.66 12.10
CA THR A 527 31.67 28.70 11.21
C THR A 527 32.58 29.36 10.18
N ALA A 528 32.50 30.69 10.00
CA ALA A 528 33.25 31.44 8.98
C ALA A 528 34.79 31.25 9.01
N HIS A 529 35.35 30.87 10.17
CA HIS A 529 36.78 30.60 10.36
C HIS A 529 37.17 29.13 10.18
N LEU A 530 36.20 28.24 9.98
CA LEU A 530 36.42 26.81 9.75
C LEU A 530 36.60 26.54 8.24
N SER A 531 37.47 25.60 7.90
CA SER A 531 37.63 25.13 6.50
C SER A 531 36.41 24.33 6.05
N ASN A 532 36.08 24.38 4.75
CA ASN A 532 34.99 23.58 4.20
C ASN A 532 35.19 22.09 4.43
N GLY A 533 34.16 21.41 4.93
CA GLY A 533 34.25 20.01 5.33
C GLY A 533 33.26 19.59 6.42
N VAL A 534 33.55 18.43 7.02
CA VAL A 534 32.72 17.82 8.06
C VAL A 534 33.39 17.97 9.43
N TYR A 535 32.58 18.27 10.43
CA TYR A 535 32.95 18.41 11.83
C TYR A 535 31.98 17.60 12.71
N VAL A 536 32.40 17.27 13.93
CA VAL A 536 31.58 16.65 14.96
C VAL A 536 31.41 17.66 16.10
N VAL A 537 30.17 17.99 16.44
CA VAL A 537 29.83 18.82 17.61
C VAL A 537 29.43 17.88 18.73
N LYS A 538 30.16 17.90 19.85
CA LYS A 538 29.83 17.17 21.08
C LYS A 538 29.19 18.12 22.08
N PHE A 539 28.07 17.71 22.64
CA PHE A 539 27.38 18.37 23.74
C PHE A 539 27.50 17.50 24.98
N TYR A 540 27.91 18.05 26.10
CA TYR A 540 28.04 17.36 27.37
C TYR A 540 26.95 17.82 28.33
N GLN A 541 26.26 16.88 28.97
CA GLN A 541 25.24 17.14 29.98
C GLN A 541 25.27 16.03 31.03
N ASN A 542 25.46 16.36 32.31
CA ASN A 542 25.50 15.41 33.43
C ASN A 542 26.44 14.21 33.14
N HIS A 543 27.67 14.50 32.74
CA HIS A 543 28.71 13.53 32.33
C HIS A 543 28.40 12.67 31.09
N THR A 544 27.23 12.84 30.45
CA THR A 544 26.87 12.16 29.19
C THR A 544 27.26 13.03 27.99
N ALA A 545 27.75 12.42 26.91
CA ALA A 545 28.12 13.11 25.66
C ALA A 545 27.15 12.75 24.52
N TYR A 546 26.68 13.76 23.80
CA TYR A 546 25.82 13.65 22.62
C TYR A 546 26.53 14.24 21.41
N GLU A 547 26.46 13.60 20.24
CA GLU A 547 27.22 14.03 19.06
C GLU A 547 26.30 14.41 17.89
N GLN A 548 26.66 15.48 17.16
CA GLN A 548 26.04 15.86 15.90
C GLN A 548 27.08 16.12 14.82
N LYS A 549 26.73 15.80 13.57
CA LYS A 549 27.50 16.19 12.39
C LYS A 549 27.23 17.64 12.04
N LEU A 550 28.27 18.45 11.88
CA LEU A 550 28.22 19.79 11.29
C LEU A 550 28.92 19.75 9.92
N ILE A 551 28.31 20.35 8.90
CA ILE A 551 28.92 20.54 7.58
C ILE A 551 29.16 22.05 7.40
N VAL A 552 30.37 22.42 7.00
CA VAL A 552 30.78 23.81 6.73
C VAL A 552 31.04 23.97 5.23
N CYS A 553 30.43 25.00 4.65
CA CYS A 553 30.42 25.34 3.22
C CYS A 553 30.51 26.87 3.02
N ASN A 554 31.54 27.47 3.60
CA ASN A 554 31.91 28.89 3.47
C ASN A 554 32.36 29.22 2.03
#